data_AF-A0A7T5UGG1-F1
#
_entry.id   AF-A0A7T5UGG1-F1
#
_cell.length_a   1.000
_cell.length_b   1.000
_cell.length_c   1.000
_cell.angle_alpha   90.00
_cell.angle_beta   90.00
_cell.angle_gamma   90.00
#
_symmetry.space_group_name_H-M   'P 1'
#
loop_
_entity.id
_entity.type
_entity.pdbx_description
1 polymer ?
#
loop_
_entity_poly.entity_id
_entity_poly.type
_entity_poly.pdbx_seq_one_letter_code
_entity_poly.pdbx_strand_id
1 'polypeptide(L)'
;MNEIDPTFLIALRVWWAWCWRAILLALGAAFVFGFIVGLAGAAVGLDKNSITYIGGAGGFVLGLFFSVHVMKRILKKSFGHFRIALIRQ
;
A
#
# COMPACT_ATOMS: atom_id res chain seq x y z
N MET A 1 -1.21 25.06 -20.28
CA MET A 1 -0.69 24.22 -19.17
C MET A 1 0.76 23.92 -19.52
N ASN A 2 1.71 24.35 -18.70
CA ASN A 2 3.12 23.99 -18.94
C ASN A 2 3.34 22.61 -18.33
N GLU A 3 3.35 21.59 -19.18
CA GLU A 3 3.76 20.25 -18.79
C GLU A 3 5.26 20.31 -18.44
N ILE A 4 5.58 19.93 -17.21
CA ILE A 4 6.94 19.86 -16.70
C ILE A 4 7.37 18.42 -16.71
N ASP A 5 8.50 18.13 -17.34
CA ASP A 5 9.11 16.81 -17.28
C ASP A 5 9.43 16.43 -15.83
N PRO A 6 9.03 15.23 -15.38
CA PRO A 6 9.30 14.79 -14.01
C PRO A 6 10.81 14.54 -13.84
N THR A 7 11.51 15.50 -13.26
CA THR A 7 12.90 15.32 -12.84
C THR A 7 13.02 14.24 -11.77
N PHE A 8 14.21 13.66 -11.61
CA PHE A 8 14.48 12.62 -10.61
C PHE A 8 14.11 13.07 -9.18
N LEU A 9 14.35 14.34 -8.84
CA LEU A 9 13.97 14.92 -7.54
C LEU A 9 12.45 14.93 -7.32
N ILE A 10 11.68 15.26 -8.36
CA ILE A 10 10.21 15.22 -8.31
C ILE A 10 9.73 13.78 -8.13
N ALA A 11 10.28 12.85 -8.91
CA ALA A 11 9.95 11.43 -8.83
C ALA A 11 10.26 10.86 -7.44
N LEU A 12 11.43 11.15 -6.88
CA LEU A 12 11.84 10.71 -5.54
C LEU A 12 10.92 11.27 -4.45
N ARG A 13 10.50 12.54 -4.55
CA ARG A 13 9.59 13.17 -3.59
C ARG A 13 8.20 12.53 -3.61
N VAL A 14 7.69 12.21 -4.79
CA VAL A 14 6.40 11.51 -4.96
C VAL A 14 6.51 10.08 -4.47
N TRP A 15 7.57 9.37 -4.86
CA TRP A 15 7.85 8.00 -4.43
C TRP A 15 7.94 7.90 -2.92
N TRP A 16 8.71 8.77 -2.26
CA TRP A 16 8.83 8.77 -0.80
C TRP A 16 7.48 9.01 -0.14
N ALA A 17 6.70 9.97 -0.65
CA ALA A 17 5.36 10.26 -0.12
C ALA A 17 4.41 9.05 -0.22
N TRP A 18 4.52 8.25 -1.27
CA TRP A 18 3.77 7.01 -1.42
C TRP A 18 4.33 5.90 -0.53
N CYS A 19 5.63 5.65 -0.59
CA CYS A 19 6.31 4.49 -0.03
C CYS A 19 6.07 4.30 1.47
N TRP A 20 6.39 5.30 2.30
CA TRP A 20 6.24 5.15 3.75
C TRP A 20 4.77 4.99 4.17
N ARG A 21 3.84 5.67 3.49
CA ARG A 21 2.39 5.57 3.78
C ARG A 21 1.84 4.20 3.39
N ALA A 22 2.26 3.68 2.24
CA ALA A 22 1.89 2.35 1.76
C ALA A 22 2.43 1.28 2.71
N ILE A 23 3.70 1.37 3.12
CA ILE A 23 4.32 0.43 4.06
C ILE A 23 3.59 0.44 5.41
N LEU A 24 3.35 1.62 6.01
CA LEU A 24 2.68 1.68 7.30
C LEU A 24 1.26 1.09 7.27
N LEU A 25 0.47 1.40 6.24
CA LEU A 25 -0.89 0.86 6.12
C LEU A 25 -0.89 -0.63 5.80
N ALA A 26 0.01 -1.09 4.91
CA ALA A 26 0.14 -2.50 4.57
C ALA A 26 0.58 -3.34 5.77
N LEU A 27 1.61 -2.88 6.51
CA LEU A 27 2.07 -3.57 7.72
C LEU A 27 1.00 -3.61 8.81
N GLY A 28 0.32 -2.48 9.05
CA GLY A 28 -0.77 -2.43 10.03
C GLY A 28 -1.91 -3.39 9.67
N ALA A 29 -2.34 -3.38 8.41
CA ALA A 29 -3.40 -4.27 7.94
C ALA A 29 -2.99 -5.75 7.95
N ALA A 30 -1.77 -6.07 7.49
CA ALA A 30 -1.24 -7.43 7.48
C ALA A 30 -1.06 -7.97 8.90
N PHE A 31 -0.63 -7.13 9.85
CA PHE A 31 -0.51 -7.52 11.25
C PHE A 31 -1.87 -7.85 11.86
N VAL A 32 -2.86 -6.97 11.72
CA VAL A 32 -4.22 -7.20 12.24
C VAL A 32 -4.85 -8.45 11.60
N PHE A 33 -4.73 -8.58 10.28
CA PHE A 33 -5.23 -9.73 9.56
C PHE A 33 -4.55 -11.04 9.98
N GLY A 34 -3.21 -11.04 10.03
CA GLY A 34 -2.42 -12.20 10.44
C GLY A 34 -2.70 -12.61 11.88
N PHE A 35 -2.92 -11.66 12.78
CA PHE A 35 -3.31 -11.94 14.15
C PHE A 35 -4.67 -12.63 14.24
N ILE A 36 -5.67 -12.14 13.50
CA ILE A 36 -7.01 -12.76 13.44
C ILE A 36 -6.93 -14.17 12.85
N VAL A 37 -6.24 -14.34 11.73
CA VAL A 37 -6.06 -15.66 11.08
C VAL A 37 -5.30 -16.62 11.99
N GLY A 38 -4.28 -16.15 12.70
CA GLY A 38 -3.51 -16.94 13.66
C GLY A 38 -4.38 -17.44 14.82
N LEU A 39 -5.15 -16.55 15.45
CA LEU A 39 -6.04 -16.92 16.56
C LEU A 39 -7.16 -17.85 16.11
N ALA A 40 -7.86 -17.50 15.02
CA ALA A 40 -8.97 -18.30 14.51
C ALA A 40 -8.48 -19.67 14.00
N GLY A 41 -7.34 -19.70 13.29
CA GLY A 41 -6.78 -20.94 12.78
C GLY A 41 -6.31 -21.87 13.90
N ALA A 42 -5.68 -21.33 14.95
CA ALA A 42 -5.31 -22.11 16.12
C ALA A 42 -6.54 -22.67 16.86
N ALA A 43 -7.62 -21.89 16.97
CA ALA A 43 -8.85 -22.32 17.64
C ALA A 43 -9.58 -23.46 16.91
N VAL A 44 -9.51 -23.52 15.58
CA VAL A 44 -10.12 -24.57 14.75
C VAL A 44 -9.17 -25.77 14.54
N GLY A 45 -7.93 -25.70 15.04
CA GLY A 45 -6.95 -26.79 14.93
C GLY A 45 -6.31 -26.90 13.54
N LEU A 46 -6.26 -25.81 12.78
CA LEU A 46 -5.54 -25.77 11.50
C LEU A 46 -4.04 -25.98 11.72
N ASP A 47 -3.40 -26.66 10.77
CA ASP A 47 -1.96 -26.83 10.80
C ASP A 47 -1.23 -25.49 10.55
N LYS A 48 -0.01 -25.39 11.05
CA LYS A 48 0.80 -24.17 10.96
C LYS A 48 1.08 -23.73 9.53
N ASN A 49 1.19 -24.67 8.58
CA ASN A 49 1.45 -24.33 7.18
C ASN A 49 0.21 -23.67 6.58
N SER A 50 -0.98 -24.22 6.79
CA SER A 50 -2.25 -23.62 6.33
C SER A 50 -2.45 -22.21 6.88
N ILE A 51 -2.21 -21.99 8.18
CA ILE A 51 -2.31 -20.66 8.80
C ILE A 51 -1.31 -19.69 8.15
N THR A 52 -0.07 -20.14 7.91
CA THR A 52 0.98 -19.32 7.28
C THR A 52 0.63 -19.00 5.83
N TYR A 53 0.11 -19.95 5.06
CA TYR A 53 -0.30 -19.73 3.67
C TYR A 53 -1.46 -18.75 3.58
N ILE A 54 -2.51 -18.91 4.40
CA ILE A 54 -3.67 -18.01 4.42
C ILE A 54 -3.25 -16.60 4.87
N GLY A 55 -2.47 -16.52 5.95
CA GLY A 55 -1.94 -15.26 6.46
C GLY A 55 -1.06 -14.54 5.45
N GLY A 56 -0.15 -15.27 4.78
CA GLY A 56 0.75 -14.73 3.75
C GLY A 56 0.00 -14.26 2.50
N ALA A 57 -0.91 -15.09 1.97
CA ALA A 57 -1.71 -14.73 0.80
C ALA A 57 -2.62 -13.52 1.09
N GLY A 58 -3.31 -13.51 2.23
CA GLY A 58 -4.15 -12.38 2.63
C GLY A 58 -3.32 -11.11 2.90
N GLY A 59 -2.17 -11.24 3.57
CA GLY A 59 -1.24 -10.12 3.78
C GLY A 59 -0.75 -9.52 2.47
N PHE A 60 -0.44 -10.34 1.46
CA PHE A 60 -0.05 -9.88 0.12
C PHE A 60 -1.18 -9.12 -0.58
N VAL A 61 -2.39 -9.67 -0.59
CA VAL A 61 -3.56 -9.03 -1.21
C VAL A 61 -3.88 -7.69 -0.53
N LEU A 62 -3.85 -7.65 0.81
CA LEU A 62 -4.03 -6.41 1.56
C LEU A 62 -2.92 -5.41 1.25
N GLY A 63 -1.67 -5.84 1.21
CA GLY A 63 -0.52 -5.00 0.86
C GLY A 63 -0.68 -4.34 -0.51
N LEU A 64 -1.07 -5.11 -1.53
CA LEU A 64 -1.36 -4.58 -2.87
C LEU A 64 -2.53 -3.58 -2.85
N PHE A 65 -3.62 -3.93 -2.18
CA PHE A 65 -4.79 -3.05 -2.08
C PHE A 65 -4.44 -1.70 -1.44
N PHE A 66 -3.76 -1.71 -0.29
CA PHE A 66 -3.36 -0.49 0.40
C PHE A 66 -2.32 0.31 -0.39
N SER A 67 -1.40 -0.37 -1.08
CA SER A 67 -0.41 0.26 -1.96
C SER A 67 -1.08 1.08 -3.08
N VAL A 68 -2.05 0.49 -3.78
CA VAL A 68 -2.84 1.18 -4.83
C VAL A 68 -3.70 2.29 -4.23
N HIS A 69 -4.32 2.04 -3.07
CA HIS A 69 -5.14 3.03 -2.38
C HIS A 69 -4.33 4.28 -1.99
N VAL A 70 -3.11 4.09 -1.48
CA VAL A 70 -2.20 5.20 -1.16
C VAL A 70 -1.79 5.94 -2.41
N MET A 71 -1.46 5.23 -3.51
CA MET A 71 -1.11 5.87 -4.78
C MET A 71 -2.25 6.79 -5.26
N LYS A 72 -3.49 6.31 -5.24
CA LYS A 72 -4.67 7.11 -5.59
C LYS A 72 -4.80 8.38 -4.73
N ARG A 73 -4.47 8.31 -3.44
CA ARG A 73 -4.46 9.49 -2.56
C ARG A 73 -3.30 10.44 -2.86
N ILE A 74 -2.13 9.92 -3.20
CA ILE A 74 -0.96 10.72 -3.57
C ILE A 74 -1.18 11.48 -4.88
N LEU A 75 -1.83 10.86 -5.87
CA LEU A 75 -2.18 11.52 -7.13
C LEU A 75 -3.10 12.74 -6.93
N LYS A 76 -3.91 12.75 -5.87
CA LYS A 76 -4.78 13.90 -5.52
C LYS A 76 -4.09 14.96 -4.67
N LYS A 77 -2.85 14.72 -4.24
CA LYS A 77 -2.14 15.59 -3.31
C LYS A 77 -1.44 16.73 -4.04
N SER A 78 -1.47 17.93 -3.45
CA SER A 78 -0.59 19.04 -3.84
C SER A 78 0.79 18.90 -3.19
N PHE A 79 1.86 19.06 -3.97
CA PHE A 79 3.26 19.03 -3.51
C PHE A 79 3.84 20.44 -3.31
N GLY A 80 2.96 21.44 -3.07
CA GLY A 80 3.32 22.83 -2.86
C GLY A 80 3.58 23.56 -4.17
N HIS A 81 4.66 23.19 -4.88
CA HIS A 81 5.05 23.84 -6.14
C HIS A 81 4.40 23.21 -7.39
N PHE A 82 3.85 22.01 -7.27
CA PHE A 82 3.20 21.30 -8.38
C PHE A 82 2.11 20.35 -7.86
N ARG A 83 1.22 19.92 -8.77
CA ARG A 83 0.24 18.86 -8.55
C ARG A 83 0.29 17.88 -9.72
N ILE A 84 0.02 16.60 -9.46
CA ILE A 84 -0.10 15.61 -10.51
C ILE A 84 -1.53 15.72 -11.06
N ALA A 85 -1.66 16.02 -12.35
CA ALA A 85 -2.95 16.08 -13.04
C ALA A 85 -2.96 15.04 -14.16
N LEU A 86 -4.01 14.22 -14.21
CA LEU A 86 -4.26 13.34 -15.35
C LEU A 86 -4.96 14.18 -16.43
N ILE A 87 -4.28 14.37 -17.56
CA ILE A 87 -4.86 15.00 -18.74
C ILE A 87 -5.46 13.89 -19.59
N ARG A 88 -6.77 13.95 -19.84
CA ARG A 88 -7.43 13.04 -20.76
C ARG A 88 -7.18 13.55 -22.19
N GLN A 89 -6.47 12.75 -22.98
CA GLN A 89 -6.36 12.95 -24.43
C GLN A 89 -7.65 12.54 -25.13
#